data_AF-A0A925XQF9-F1
#
_entry.id   AF-A0A925XQF9-F1
#
_cell.length_a   1.000
_cell.length_b   1.000
_cell.length_c   1.000
_cell.angle_alpha   90.00
_cell.angle_beta   90.00
_cell.angle_gamma   90.00
#
_symmetry.space_group_name_H-M   'P 1'
#
loop_
_entity.id
_entity.type
_entity.pdbx_description
1 polymer ?
#
loop_
_entity_poly.entity_id
_entity_poly.type
_entity_poly.pdbx_seq_one_letter_code
_entity_poly.pdbx_strand_id
1 'polypeptide(L)'
;MNRYALWKYIAIAIALALGAIYMLPNFYGESPAVQVSSGRQTVRVDPALMSKVESILKDAQISHEGVVFDTIGTNATVRVRFADTDTQLKAKDLVQRALSPDAEDPAYIVALNLVSNTPRWLLAVHALPMYLGLDLRGGVHFLLQVDMRAAVDKRLDTLTSDIRTLLREKNIRHTGINKTPTSIEVRFRDQDMRSRAQDLLRTQVGELALRETGQGEELALVASLTPVAQRAIQDAALRQNISTLHNRVNELGVAEPVIQQQGADRIVVQLPGVQDVARAKTLLGRTATLEIRLVDQDAMAAGTPGAATVPQRDGGIVKQIPLKREIVVTGTQLNGASATLDQNQRPAVSVRLDEAGGRSMRTASRENIGRLMSIVLYERGKGEAISVATIQGEFGNQFQITGNFTVQETADLALLIRSGSLA
;
A
#
# COMPACT_ATOMS: atom_id res chain seq x y z
N MET A 1 -46.93 34.41 31.63
CA MET A 1 -46.06 35.59 31.81
C MET A 1 -44.73 35.32 31.12
N ASN A 2 -44.52 35.82 29.90
CA ASN A 2 -43.26 35.66 29.16
C ASN A 2 -42.26 36.71 29.67
N ARG A 3 -41.12 36.27 30.21
CA ARG A 3 -40.09 37.14 30.81
C ARG A 3 -39.08 37.70 29.78
N TYR A 4 -39.06 37.17 28.56
CA TYR A 4 -38.15 37.57 27.50
C TYR A 4 -38.88 38.18 26.29
N ALA A 5 -38.13 38.94 25.47
CA ALA A 5 -38.63 39.44 24.19
C ALA A 5 -38.90 38.29 23.21
N LEU A 6 -39.91 38.45 22.35
CA LEU A 6 -40.37 37.41 21.40
C LEU A 6 -39.24 36.81 20.54
N TRP A 7 -38.32 37.66 20.07
CA TRP A 7 -37.18 37.22 19.26
C TRP A 7 -36.25 36.24 19.98
N LYS A 8 -36.13 36.32 21.32
CA LYS A 8 -35.33 35.37 22.11
C LYS A 8 -35.99 34.00 22.12
N TYR A 9 -37.31 33.93 22.24
CA TYR A 9 -38.04 32.68 22.15
C TYR A 9 -37.97 32.08 20.74
N ILE A 10 -38.04 32.91 19.69
CA ILE A 10 -37.85 32.49 18.29
C ILE A 10 -36.43 31.93 18.10
N ALA A 11 -35.41 32.60 18.61
CA ALA A 11 -34.03 32.12 18.52
C ALA A 11 -33.82 30.78 19.24
N ILE A 12 -34.40 30.61 20.44
CA ILE A 12 -34.38 29.33 21.17
C ILE A 12 -35.09 28.23 20.37
N ALA A 13 -36.27 28.53 19.79
CA ALA A 13 -37.01 27.56 18.98
C ALA A 13 -36.24 27.12 17.73
N ILE A 14 -35.58 28.05 17.05
CA ILE A 14 -34.70 27.74 15.90
C ILE A 14 -33.52 26.88 16.35
N ALA A 15 -32.86 27.22 17.47
CA ALA A 15 -31.75 26.43 18.00
C ALA A 15 -32.17 24.99 18.37
N LEU A 16 -33.34 24.82 18.99
CA LEU A 16 -33.89 23.50 19.29
C LEU A 16 -34.26 22.71 18.02
N ALA A 17 -34.84 23.37 17.02
CA ALA A 17 -35.18 22.74 15.75
C ALA A 17 -33.92 22.25 15.02
N LEU A 18 -32.86 23.07 14.97
CA LEU A 18 -31.56 22.66 14.42
C LEU A 18 -30.95 21.50 15.23
N GLY A 19 -30.96 21.60 16.57
CA GLY A 19 -30.49 20.51 17.43
C GLY A 19 -31.22 19.19 17.18
N ALA A 20 -32.55 19.23 17.00
CA ALA A 20 -33.34 18.05 16.66
C ALA A 20 -32.98 17.47 15.29
N ILE A 21 -32.80 18.32 14.27
CA ILE A 21 -32.39 17.91 12.91
C ILE A 21 -31.02 17.22 12.92
N TYR A 22 -30.04 17.74 13.67
CA TYR A 22 -28.71 17.11 13.77
C TYR A 22 -28.68 15.88 14.69
N MET A 23 -29.68 15.69 15.55
CA MET A 23 -29.83 14.50 16.39
C MET A 23 -30.53 13.34 15.66
N LEU A 24 -31.45 13.65 14.75
CA LEU A 24 -32.27 12.70 13.97
C LEU A 24 -31.49 11.54 13.32
N PRO A 25 -30.31 11.74 12.69
CA PRO A 25 -29.52 10.65 12.09
C PRO A 25 -29.25 9.46 13.02
N ASN A 26 -29.08 9.72 14.33
CA ASN A 26 -28.77 8.67 15.31
C ASN A 26 -29.91 7.68 15.55
N PHE A 27 -31.15 8.05 15.21
CA PHE A 27 -32.34 7.19 15.42
C PHE A 27 -32.63 6.25 14.25
N TYR A 28 -32.02 6.47 13.09
CA TYR A 28 -32.27 5.63 11.92
C TYR A 28 -31.58 4.26 12.00
N GLY A 29 -30.61 4.07 12.89
CA GLY A 29 -29.90 2.81 13.06
C GLY A 29 -29.08 2.40 11.83
N GLU A 30 -28.77 1.11 11.73
CA GLU A 30 -27.96 0.52 10.65
C GLU A 30 -28.70 -0.66 10.02
N SER A 31 -28.65 -0.77 8.69
CA SER A 31 -29.14 -1.96 7.97
C SER A 31 -27.98 -2.90 7.60
N PRO A 32 -28.21 -4.22 7.67
CA PRO A 32 -27.35 -5.23 7.07
C PRO A 32 -27.04 -4.92 5.61
N ALA A 33 -25.77 -4.93 5.23
CA ALA A 33 -25.34 -4.64 3.88
C ALA A 33 -24.25 -5.60 3.40
N VAL A 34 -24.33 -6.00 2.13
CA VAL A 34 -23.23 -6.68 1.45
C VAL A 34 -22.44 -5.65 0.67
N GLN A 35 -21.15 -5.59 0.93
CA GLN A 35 -20.24 -4.71 0.24
C GLN A 35 -19.34 -5.52 -0.69
N VAL A 36 -19.23 -5.07 -1.93
CA VAL A 36 -18.27 -5.55 -2.91
C VAL A 36 -17.20 -4.49 -3.09
N SER A 37 -15.98 -4.81 -2.67
CA SER A 37 -14.77 -4.03 -2.93
C SER A 37 -13.81 -4.83 -3.81
N SER A 38 -12.74 -4.18 -4.26
CA SER A 38 -11.71 -4.87 -5.02
C SER A 38 -10.91 -5.82 -4.13
N GLY A 39 -10.64 -7.04 -4.62
CA GLY A 39 -9.78 -8.01 -3.93
C GLY A 39 -8.29 -7.91 -4.24
N ARG A 40 -7.96 -7.16 -5.29
CA ARG A 40 -6.61 -6.95 -5.79
C ARG A 40 -6.42 -5.48 -6.11
N GLN A 41 -5.22 -4.99 -5.87
CA GLN A 41 -4.88 -3.60 -6.15
C GLN A 41 -5.01 -3.21 -7.64
N THR A 42 -5.11 -4.17 -8.53
CA THR A 42 -5.28 -4.04 -9.99
C THR A 42 -6.71 -4.10 -10.49
N VAL A 43 -7.65 -4.63 -9.70
CA VAL A 43 -9.06 -4.75 -10.11
C VAL A 43 -9.79 -3.50 -9.65
N ARG A 44 -10.58 -2.88 -10.53
CA ARG A 44 -11.41 -1.73 -10.18
C ARG A 44 -12.87 -2.12 -10.03
N VAL A 45 -13.59 -1.32 -9.25
CA VAL A 45 -15.02 -1.44 -9.04
C VAL A 45 -15.68 -0.32 -9.83
N ASP A 46 -16.40 -0.67 -10.88
CA ASP A 46 -17.03 0.29 -11.80
C ASP A 46 -18.57 0.22 -11.70
N PRO A 47 -19.31 1.23 -12.20
CA PRO A 47 -20.78 1.19 -12.24
C PRO A 47 -21.34 -0.04 -12.97
N ALA A 48 -20.61 -0.63 -13.92
CA ALA A 48 -21.00 -1.88 -14.57
C ALA A 48 -21.07 -3.07 -13.58
N LEU A 49 -20.23 -3.07 -12.53
CA LEU A 49 -20.28 -4.07 -11.46
C LEU A 49 -21.57 -3.94 -10.65
N MET A 50 -22.05 -2.70 -10.43
CA MET A 50 -23.33 -2.45 -9.75
C MET A 50 -24.48 -3.14 -10.47
N SER A 51 -24.60 -2.94 -11.79
CA SER A 51 -25.64 -3.59 -12.61
C SER A 51 -25.51 -5.12 -12.60
N LYS A 52 -24.28 -5.64 -12.58
CA LYS A 52 -24.03 -7.09 -12.50
C LYS A 52 -24.42 -7.67 -11.14
N VAL A 53 -24.15 -6.97 -10.04
CA VAL A 53 -24.58 -7.40 -8.69
C VAL A 53 -26.10 -7.39 -8.61
N GLU A 54 -26.75 -6.37 -9.15
CA GLU A 54 -28.22 -6.28 -9.20
C GLU A 54 -28.84 -7.42 -10.01
N SER A 55 -28.28 -7.76 -11.17
CA SER A 55 -28.77 -8.89 -11.97
C SER A 55 -28.61 -10.23 -11.23
N ILE A 56 -27.46 -10.46 -10.58
CA ILE A 56 -27.20 -11.66 -9.78
C ILE A 56 -28.26 -11.84 -8.68
N LEU A 57 -28.59 -10.76 -7.96
CA LEU A 57 -29.58 -10.81 -6.89
C LEU A 57 -31.00 -11.02 -7.41
N LYS A 58 -31.32 -10.40 -8.55
CA LYS A 58 -32.62 -10.54 -9.21
C LYS A 58 -32.85 -11.96 -9.72
N ASP A 59 -31.85 -12.57 -10.35
CA ASP A 59 -31.92 -13.94 -10.86
C ASP A 59 -32.12 -14.97 -9.73
N ALA A 60 -31.53 -14.69 -8.56
CA ALA A 60 -31.69 -15.49 -7.35
C ALA A 60 -32.94 -15.14 -6.51
N GLN A 61 -33.77 -14.20 -6.97
CA GLN A 61 -34.96 -13.71 -6.27
C GLN A 61 -34.70 -13.20 -4.84
N ILE A 62 -33.52 -12.64 -4.60
CA ILE A 62 -33.17 -12.04 -3.30
C ILE A 62 -33.67 -10.59 -3.28
N SER A 63 -34.55 -10.27 -2.34
CA SER A 63 -35.02 -8.89 -2.14
C SER A 63 -33.93 -8.03 -1.49
N HIS A 64 -33.75 -6.82 -2.01
CA HIS A 64 -32.83 -5.81 -1.48
C HIS A 64 -33.54 -4.45 -1.32
N GLU A 65 -33.09 -3.64 -0.38
CA GLU A 65 -33.63 -2.30 -0.11
C GLU A 65 -33.02 -1.22 -1.02
N GLY A 66 -31.90 -1.56 -1.67
CA GLY A 66 -31.25 -0.71 -2.66
C GLY A 66 -29.79 -1.07 -2.86
N VAL A 67 -29.28 -0.68 -4.03
CA VAL A 67 -27.87 -0.81 -4.40
C VAL A 67 -27.29 0.60 -4.57
N VAL A 68 -26.14 0.84 -3.97
CA VAL A 68 -25.43 2.12 -4.03
C VAL A 68 -24.00 1.88 -4.45
N PHE A 69 -23.56 2.58 -5.49
CA PHE A 69 -22.15 2.74 -5.81
C PHE A 69 -21.60 3.92 -4.99
N ASP A 70 -20.59 3.67 -4.18
CA ASP A 70 -19.99 4.67 -3.31
C ASP A 70 -18.47 4.72 -3.54
N THR A 71 -17.95 5.93 -3.67
CA THR A 71 -16.53 6.22 -3.84
C THR A 71 -16.01 6.85 -2.56
N ILE A 72 -15.47 6.02 -1.67
CA ILE A 72 -14.84 6.49 -0.43
C ILE A 72 -13.33 6.59 -0.66
N GLY A 73 -12.82 7.82 -0.74
CA GLY A 73 -11.41 8.07 -1.05
C GLY A 73 -11.08 7.72 -2.50
N THR A 74 -10.00 6.96 -2.71
CA THR A 74 -9.59 6.50 -4.06
C THR A 74 -10.25 5.19 -4.50
N ASN A 75 -10.97 4.50 -3.60
CA ASN A 75 -11.53 3.18 -3.85
C ASN A 75 -13.06 3.23 -4.04
N ALA A 76 -13.52 2.68 -5.15
CA ALA A 76 -14.93 2.48 -5.43
C ALA A 76 -15.45 1.19 -4.78
N THR A 77 -16.68 1.21 -4.30
CA THR A 77 -17.34 0.08 -3.65
C THR A 77 -18.80 0.02 -4.06
N VAL A 78 -19.34 -1.19 -4.23
CA VAL A 78 -20.78 -1.40 -4.42
C VAL A 78 -21.35 -1.92 -3.11
N ARG A 79 -22.38 -1.27 -2.57
CA ARG A 79 -23.08 -1.71 -1.37
C ARG A 79 -24.53 -2.02 -1.67
N VAL A 80 -24.99 -3.17 -1.21
CA VAL A 80 -26.38 -3.60 -1.29
C VAL A 80 -26.93 -3.70 0.12
N ARG A 81 -28.08 -3.07 0.37
CA ARG A 81 -28.77 -3.13 1.67
C ARG A 81 -29.85 -4.20 1.69
N PHE A 82 -30.02 -4.84 2.84
CA PHE A 82 -30.99 -5.90 3.08
C PHE A 82 -31.78 -5.63 4.35
N ALA A 83 -33.00 -6.17 4.40
CA ALA A 83 -33.91 -6.01 5.55
C ALA A 83 -33.42 -6.77 6.79
N ASP A 84 -32.71 -7.88 6.60
CA ASP A 84 -32.28 -8.78 7.67
C ASP A 84 -30.94 -9.47 7.36
N THR A 85 -30.30 -9.99 8.43
CA THR A 85 -28.98 -10.62 8.37
C THR A 85 -29.00 -11.97 7.65
N ASP A 86 -30.10 -12.72 7.66
CA ASP A 86 -30.19 -14.02 6.99
C ASP A 86 -30.20 -13.84 5.47
N THR A 87 -30.96 -12.85 4.99
CA THR A 87 -30.98 -12.43 3.59
C THR A 87 -29.61 -11.87 3.16
N GLN A 88 -28.97 -11.08 4.03
CA GLN A 88 -27.62 -10.58 3.81
C GLN A 88 -26.60 -11.72 3.65
N LEU A 89 -26.64 -12.75 4.50
CA LEU A 89 -25.72 -13.90 4.43
C LEU A 89 -25.91 -14.68 3.13
N LYS A 90 -27.16 -14.97 2.75
CA LYS A 90 -27.50 -15.63 1.48
C LYS A 90 -27.01 -14.81 0.27
N ALA A 91 -27.24 -13.50 0.29
CA ALA A 91 -26.80 -12.59 -0.75
C ALA A 91 -25.27 -12.56 -0.85
N LYS A 92 -24.57 -12.49 0.28
CA LYS A 92 -23.10 -12.50 0.33
C LYS A 92 -22.54 -13.79 -0.26
N ASP A 93 -23.08 -14.96 0.10
CA ASP A 93 -22.58 -16.23 -0.43
C ASP A 93 -22.86 -16.37 -1.94
N LEU A 94 -24.02 -15.91 -2.39
CA LEU A 94 -24.38 -15.88 -3.81
C LEU A 94 -23.46 -14.95 -4.61
N VAL A 95 -23.32 -13.70 -4.18
CA VAL A 95 -22.47 -12.69 -4.84
C VAL A 95 -21.01 -13.11 -4.80
N GLN A 96 -20.54 -13.69 -3.69
CA GLN A 96 -19.18 -14.21 -3.58
C GLN A 96 -18.93 -15.34 -4.59
N ARG A 97 -19.84 -16.32 -4.71
CA ARG A 97 -19.70 -17.40 -5.70
C ARG A 97 -19.72 -16.90 -7.14
N ALA A 98 -20.53 -15.88 -7.43
CA ALA A 98 -20.69 -15.34 -8.78
C ALA A 98 -19.53 -14.43 -9.22
N LEU A 99 -18.99 -13.63 -8.29
CA LEU A 99 -17.94 -12.64 -8.60
C LEU A 99 -16.52 -13.15 -8.31
N SER A 100 -16.37 -14.06 -7.35
CA SER A 100 -15.09 -14.61 -6.91
C SER A 100 -15.18 -16.13 -6.73
N PRO A 101 -15.35 -16.89 -7.82
CA PRO A 101 -15.45 -18.35 -7.77
C PRO A 101 -14.18 -19.03 -7.27
N ASP A 102 -13.02 -18.40 -7.43
CA ASP A 102 -11.75 -18.86 -6.85
C ASP A 102 -11.56 -18.24 -5.45
N ALA A 103 -11.63 -19.08 -4.41
CA ALA A 103 -11.49 -18.67 -3.02
C ALA A 103 -10.04 -18.32 -2.64
N GLU A 104 -9.05 -18.83 -3.38
CA GLU A 104 -7.64 -18.58 -3.09
C GLU A 104 -7.09 -17.34 -3.82
N ASP A 105 -7.80 -16.80 -4.81
CA ASP A 105 -7.42 -15.57 -5.53
C ASP A 105 -8.64 -14.73 -5.97
N PRO A 106 -9.44 -14.23 -5.02
CA PRO A 106 -10.67 -13.51 -5.33
C PRO A 106 -10.38 -12.18 -6.05
N ALA A 107 -11.00 -11.97 -7.21
CA ALA A 107 -10.94 -10.69 -7.92
C ALA A 107 -11.66 -9.57 -7.14
N TYR A 108 -12.77 -9.92 -6.48
CA TYR A 108 -13.56 -9.02 -5.65
C TYR A 108 -13.67 -9.55 -4.22
N ILE A 109 -13.61 -8.65 -3.25
CA ILE A 109 -13.90 -8.96 -1.85
C ILE A 109 -15.37 -8.64 -1.57
N VAL A 110 -16.13 -9.67 -1.20
CA VAL A 110 -17.55 -9.55 -0.84
C VAL A 110 -17.70 -9.62 0.67
N ALA A 111 -17.70 -8.49 1.36
CA ALA A 111 -17.73 -8.39 2.81
C ALA A 111 -19.14 -8.11 3.34
N LEU A 112 -19.42 -8.59 4.54
CA LEU A 112 -20.59 -8.19 5.31
C LEU A 112 -20.26 -6.89 6.05
N ASN A 113 -21.17 -5.92 5.98
CA ASN A 113 -21.02 -4.61 6.60
C ASN A 113 -22.38 -4.15 7.16
N LEU A 114 -22.36 -3.12 8.00
CA LEU A 114 -23.55 -2.41 8.49
C LEU A 114 -23.48 -0.97 8.00
N VAL A 115 -24.54 -0.50 7.34
CA VAL A 115 -24.59 0.84 6.76
C VAL A 115 -25.68 1.66 7.44
N SER A 116 -25.39 2.91 7.77
CA SER A 116 -26.38 3.80 8.38
C SER A 116 -27.60 4.01 7.47
N ASN A 117 -28.78 3.93 8.07
CA ASN A 117 -30.06 4.18 7.41
C ASN A 117 -30.45 5.65 7.36
N THR A 118 -29.52 6.55 7.70
CA THR A 118 -29.76 7.99 7.64
C THR A 118 -30.23 8.40 6.23
N PRO A 119 -31.39 9.07 6.10
CA PRO A 119 -31.90 9.59 4.83
C PRO A 119 -30.91 10.51 4.11
N ARG A 120 -30.90 10.45 2.77
CA ARG A 120 -29.99 11.27 1.94
C ARG A 120 -30.14 12.78 2.16
N TRP A 121 -31.34 13.27 2.48
CA TRP A 121 -31.56 14.70 2.73
C TRP A 121 -30.89 15.18 4.02
N LEU A 122 -30.80 14.34 5.05
CA LEU A 122 -30.05 14.63 6.29
C LEU A 122 -28.55 14.63 6.01
N LEU A 123 -28.06 13.65 5.24
CA LEU A 123 -26.67 13.61 4.81
C LEU A 123 -26.27 14.84 3.97
N ALA A 124 -27.17 15.34 3.11
CA ALA A 124 -26.93 16.52 2.27
C ALA A 124 -26.70 17.81 3.08
N VAL A 125 -27.33 17.93 4.25
CA VAL A 125 -27.11 19.06 5.18
C VAL A 125 -25.98 18.78 6.18
N HIS A 126 -25.17 17.74 5.96
CA HIS A 126 -24.10 17.28 6.84
C HIS A 126 -24.58 16.90 8.26
N ALA A 127 -25.86 16.52 8.39
CA ALA A 127 -26.35 15.87 9.61
C ALA A 127 -25.95 14.39 9.55
N LEU A 128 -24.73 14.11 10.02
CA LEU A 128 -24.15 12.77 10.09
C LEU A 128 -24.52 12.11 11.43
N PRO A 129 -24.75 10.78 11.46
CA PRO A 129 -24.87 10.06 12.72
C PRO A 129 -23.56 10.11 13.51
N MET A 130 -23.64 10.04 14.83
CA MET A 130 -22.48 9.96 15.69
C MET A 130 -21.69 8.68 15.45
N TYR A 131 -20.38 8.79 15.56
CA TYR A 131 -19.48 7.65 15.47
C TYR A 131 -19.59 6.79 16.72
N LEU A 132 -20.05 5.57 16.51
CA LEU A 132 -20.09 4.54 17.53
C LEU A 132 -18.74 3.83 17.54
N GLY A 133 -18.07 3.86 18.69
CA GLY A 133 -16.84 3.09 18.90
C GLY A 133 -17.07 1.59 18.82
N LEU A 134 -15.97 0.83 18.84
CA LEU A 134 -16.00 -0.64 18.76
C LEU A 134 -16.95 -1.29 19.77
N ASP A 135 -17.07 -0.74 20.98
CA ASP A 135 -17.90 -1.29 22.05
C ASP A 135 -19.41 -1.15 21.75
N LEU A 136 -19.79 -0.09 21.01
CA LEU A 136 -21.20 0.20 20.70
C LEU A 136 -21.64 -0.37 19.35
N ARG A 137 -20.72 -0.44 18.38
CA ARG A 137 -21.00 -0.93 17.02
C ARG A 137 -20.57 -2.38 16.79
N GLY A 138 -19.77 -2.94 17.68
CA GLY A 138 -19.03 -4.17 17.43
C GLY A 138 -17.96 -3.98 16.35
N GLY A 139 -17.17 -5.02 16.10
CA GLY A 139 -16.07 -5.00 15.14
C GLY A 139 -14.86 -5.78 15.62
N VAL A 140 -13.68 -5.36 15.19
CA VAL A 140 -12.41 -6.04 15.53
C VAL A 140 -11.35 -5.08 16.04
N HIS A 141 -10.56 -5.59 16.99
CA HIS A 141 -9.38 -4.94 17.56
C HIS A 141 -8.15 -5.80 17.29
N PHE A 142 -7.19 -5.27 16.56
CA PHE A 142 -5.91 -5.92 16.31
C PHE A 142 -4.77 -5.17 16.98
N LEU A 143 -3.87 -5.93 17.59
CA LEU A 143 -2.57 -5.45 18.03
C LEU A 143 -1.51 -6.11 17.16
N LEU A 144 -0.84 -5.30 16.35
CA LEU A 144 0.20 -5.76 15.41
C LEU A 144 1.56 -5.31 15.93
N GLN A 145 2.58 -6.16 15.79
CA GLN A 145 3.97 -5.84 16.14
C GLN A 145 4.82 -5.75 14.88
N VAL A 146 5.61 -4.69 14.75
CA VAL A 146 6.53 -4.48 13.63
C VAL A 146 7.87 -5.18 13.92
N ASP A 147 8.43 -5.87 12.92
CA ASP A 147 9.75 -6.46 13.03
C ASP A 147 10.85 -5.38 12.92
N MET A 148 11.22 -4.83 14.08
CA MET A 148 12.26 -3.81 14.18
C MET A 148 13.66 -4.33 13.81
N ARG A 149 13.90 -5.64 13.94
CA ARG A 149 15.21 -6.22 13.59
C ARG A 149 15.38 -6.26 12.08
N ALA A 150 14.34 -6.69 11.36
CA ALA A 150 14.33 -6.67 9.90
C ALA A 150 14.50 -5.24 9.35
N ALA A 151 13.86 -4.24 9.96
CA ALA A 151 14.02 -2.84 9.55
C ALA A 151 15.47 -2.34 9.71
N VAL A 152 16.12 -2.68 10.82
CA VAL A 152 17.54 -2.32 11.05
C VAL A 152 18.47 -3.07 10.10
N ASP A 153 18.26 -4.36 9.90
CA ASP A 153 19.07 -5.18 8.98
C ASP A 153 19.00 -4.64 7.54
N LYS A 154 17.79 -4.34 7.06
CA LYS A 154 17.55 -3.72 5.75
C LYS A 154 18.25 -2.37 5.62
N ARG A 155 18.23 -1.52 6.67
CA ARG A 155 18.96 -0.24 6.66
C ARG A 155 20.47 -0.45 6.59
N LEU A 156 21.01 -1.44 7.30
CA LEU A 156 22.43 -1.79 7.23
C LEU A 156 22.83 -2.32 5.85
N ASP A 157 21.96 -3.06 5.15
CA ASP A 157 22.20 -3.49 3.76
C ASP A 157 22.31 -2.30 2.80
N THR A 158 21.38 -1.35 2.89
CA THR A 158 21.43 -0.10 2.12
C THR A 158 22.71 0.67 2.42
N LEU A 159 23.02 0.89 3.69
CA LEU A 159 24.24 1.62 4.10
C LEU A 159 25.53 0.91 3.67
N THR A 160 25.55 -0.42 3.68
CA THR A 160 26.71 -1.19 3.19
C THR A 160 26.97 -0.90 1.71
N SER A 161 25.90 -0.80 0.91
CA SER A 161 25.99 -0.47 -0.51
C SER A 161 26.43 0.98 -0.71
N ASP A 162 25.86 1.92 0.05
CA ASP A 162 26.18 3.35 -0.03
C ASP A 162 27.65 3.61 0.36
N ILE A 163 28.14 3.00 1.45
CA ILE A 163 29.54 3.09 1.90
C ILE A 163 30.49 2.58 0.83
N ARG A 164 30.18 1.43 0.21
CA ARG A 164 31.03 0.85 -0.85
C ARG A 164 31.22 1.83 -2.00
N THR A 165 30.15 2.51 -2.39
CA THR A 165 30.18 3.49 -3.47
C THR A 165 30.91 4.75 -3.05
N LEU A 166 30.60 5.30 -1.89
CA LEU A 166 31.24 6.51 -1.38
C LEU A 166 32.77 6.37 -1.31
N LEU A 167 33.24 5.21 -0.82
CA LEU A 167 34.68 4.89 -0.78
C LEU A 167 35.27 4.79 -2.18
N ARG A 168 34.56 4.17 -3.13
CA ARG A 168 35.00 4.07 -4.53
C ARG A 168 35.08 5.43 -5.22
N GLU A 169 34.08 6.29 -5.05
CA GLU A 169 34.04 7.64 -5.63
C GLU A 169 35.18 8.52 -5.14
N LYS A 170 35.55 8.38 -3.86
CA LYS A 170 36.69 9.09 -3.26
C LYS A 170 38.03 8.37 -3.42
N ASN A 171 38.08 7.30 -4.22
CA ASN A 171 39.27 6.49 -4.46
C ASN A 171 39.94 5.96 -3.18
N ILE A 172 39.16 5.65 -2.15
CA ILE A 172 39.64 5.07 -0.89
C ILE A 172 39.64 3.56 -1.02
N ARG A 173 40.84 2.97 -1.07
CA ARG A 173 41.03 1.53 -1.22
C ARG A 173 40.70 0.81 0.08
N HIS A 174 39.89 -0.24 -0.02
CA HIS A 174 39.52 -1.12 1.09
C HIS A 174 39.72 -2.58 0.65
N THR A 175 40.01 -3.47 1.61
CA THR A 175 40.22 -4.91 1.38
C THR A 175 38.91 -5.71 1.42
N GLY A 176 37.89 -5.19 2.10
CA GLY A 176 36.58 -5.82 2.17
C GLY A 176 35.60 -5.00 2.99
N ILE A 177 34.31 -5.19 2.71
CA ILE A 177 33.20 -4.63 3.50
C ILE A 177 32.28 -5.78 3.86
N ASN A 178 32.19 -6.08 5.14
CA ASN A 178 31.37 -7.15 5.68
C ASN A 178 30.28 -6.56 6.58
N LYS A 179 29.01 -6.91 6.31
CA LYS A 179 27.90 -6.62 7.20
C LYS A 179 27.85 -7.67 8.31
N THR A 180 27.68 -7.23 9.55
CA THR A 180 27.20 -8.05 10.67
C THR A 180 25.78 -7.61 11.06
N PRO A 181 25.02 -8.39 11.85
CA PRO A 181 23.63 -8.04 12.20
C PRO A 181 23.45 -6.69 12.90
N THR A 182 24.52 -6.09 13.42
CA THR A 182 24.48 -4.84 14.21
C THR A 182 25.44 -3.77 13.72
N SER A 183 26.33 -4.07 12.77
CA SER A 183 27.37 -3.15 12.32
C SER A 183 27.90 -3.51 10.94
N ILE A 184 28.69 -2.61 10.35
CA ILE A 184 29.39 -2.80 9.09
C ILE A 184 30.88 -2.69 9.38
N GLU A 185 31.64 -3.73 9.04
CA GLU A 185 33.09 -3.77 9.18
C GLU A 185 33.74 -3.49 7.83
N VAL A 186 34.55 -2.44 7.77
CA VAL A 186 35.36 -2.10 6.59
C VAL A 186 36.83 -2.34 6.90
N ARG A 187 37.49 -3.16 6.09
CA ARG A 187 38.92 -3.50 6.25
C ARG A 187 39.79 -2.66 5.33
N PHE A 188 40.97 -2.29 5.82
CA PHE A 188 41.96 -1.47 5.14
C PHE A 188 43.35 -2.10 5.29
N ARG A 189 44.23 -1.85 4.31
CA ARG A 189 45.66 -2.22 4.40
C ARG A 189 46.49 -1.12 5.07
N ASP A 190 46.11 0.14 4.85
CA ASP A 190 46.89 1.30 5.25
C ASP A 190 46.14 2.15 6.28
N GLN A 191 46.88 2.67 7.27
CA GLN A 191 46.35 3.56 8.29
C GLN A 191 45.78 4.86 7.70
N ASP A 192 46.48 5.45 6.73
CA ASP A 192 46.05 6.68 6.07
C ASP A 192 44.69 6.52 5.36
N MET A 193 44.49 5.37 4.70
CA MET A 193 43.23 5.09 4.01
C MET A 193 42.07 4.92 5.00
N ARG A 194 42.34 4.28 6.15
CA ARG A 194 41.36 4.12 7.23
C ARG A 194 40.97 5.46 7.84
N SER A 195 41.93 6.33 8.13
CA SER A 195 41.66 7.68 8.66
C SER A 195 40.86 8.53 7.66
N ARG A 196 41.22 8.51 6.36
CA ARG A 196 40.44 9.19 5.31
C ARG A 196 39.01 8.65 5.19
N ALA A 197 38.84 7.34 5.28
CA ALA A 197 37.52 6.70 5.26
C ALA A 197 36.68 7.15 6.45
N GLN A 198 37.28 7.21 7.64
CA GLN A 198 36.63 7.64 8.86
C GLN A 198 36.14 9.08 8.79
N ASP A 199 36.97 10.00 8.30
CA ASP A 199 36.59 11.40 8.14
C ASP A 199 35.46 11.57 7.12
N LEU A 200 35.57 10.86 6.00
CA LEU A 200 34.56 10.86 4.95
C LEU A 200 33.22 10.33 5.45
N LEU A 201 33.21 9.16 6.11
CA LEU A 201 32.01 8.53 6.63
C LEU A 201 31.38 9.33 7.77
N ARG A 202 32.19 9.92 8.65
CA ARG A 202 31.70 10.80 9.71
C ARG A 202 31.00 12.05 9.14
N THR A 203 31.49 12.56 8.02
CA THR A 203 30.94 13.76 7.36
C THR A 203 29.68 13.45 6.55
N GLN A 204 29.68 12.35 5.79
CA GLN A 204 28.61 12.02 4.83
C GLN A 204 27.52 11.13 5.43
N VAL A 205 27.83 10.34 6.46
CA VAL A 205 26.93 9.32 7.04
C VAL A 205 26.84 9.50 8.55
N GLY A 206 26.30 10.65 8.96
CA GLY A 206 26.23 11.07 10.38
C GLY A 206 25.37 10.17 11.29
N GLU A 207 24.68 9.17 10.73
CA GLU A 207 23.89 8.20 11.48
C GLU A 207 24.74 7.04 12.06
N LEU A 208 26.01 6.93 11.66
CA LEU A 208 26.95 5.87 12.07
C LEU A 208 27.94 6.34 13.15
N ALA A 209 28.05 5.55 14.22
CA ALA A 209 29.15 5.59 15.17
C ALA A 209 30.30 4.71 14.67
N LEU A 210 31.42 5.36 14.36
CA LEU A 210 32.62 4.72 13.83
C LEU A 210 33.59 4.38 14.98
N ARG A 211 34.10 3.16 14.99
CA ARG A 211 35.14 2.71 15.91
C ARG A 211 36.28 2.06 15.15
N GLU A 212 37.48 2.46 15.53
CA GLU A 212 38.73 1.93 15.04
C GLU A 212 39.04 0.60 15.73
N THR A 213 39.33 -0.45 14.96
CA THR A 213 39.66 -1.78 15.47
C THR A 213 40.80 -2.41 14.67
N GLY A 214 41.50 -3.37 15.27
CA GLY A 214 42.61 -4.08 14.62
C GLY A 214 43.98 -3.42 14.85
N GLN A 215 45.04 -4.21 14.66
CA GLN A 215 46.44 -3.80 14.81
C GLN A 215 47.30 -4.51 13.74
N GLY A 216 48.39 -3.89 13.30
CA GLY A 216 49.26 -4.45 12.27
C GLY A 216 48.65 -4.35 10.87
N GLU A 217 48.63 -5.45 10.11
CA GLU A 217 48.12 -5.50 8.72
C GLU A 217 46.59 -5.67 8.60
N GLU A 218 45.89 -5.93 9.71
CA GLU A 218 44.42 -6.08 9.74
C GLU A 218 43.77 -4.84 10.38
N LEU A 219 43.82 -3.71 9.68
CA LEU A 219 43.17 -2.48 10.12
C LEU A 219 41.69 -2.49 9.74
N ALA A 220 40.80 -2.24 10.69
CA ALA A 220 39.36 -2.24 10.47
C ALA A 220 38.67 -0.99 11.06
N LEU A 221 37.56 -0.62 10.42
CA LEU A 221 36.65 0.41 10.86
C LEU A 221 35.27 -0.22 11.04
N VAL A 222 34.80 -0.28 12.28
CA VAL A 222 33.47 -0.79 12.62
C VAL A 222 32.51 0.37 12.68
N ALA A 223 31.55 0.40 11.75
CA ALA A 223 30.47 1.36 11.70
C ALA A 223 29.20 0.75 12.28
N SER A 224 28.74 1.29 13.41
CA SER A 224 27.51 0.86 14.09
C SER A 224 26.47 1.97 14.05
N LEU A 225 25.18 1.65 13.98
CA LEU A 225 24.14 2.67 14.03
C LEU A 225 24.15 3.38 15.39
N THR A 226 24.09 4.70 15.38
CA THR A 226 23.92 5.49 16.61
C THR A 226 22.55 5.19 17.26
N PRO A 227 22.38 5.34 18.58
CA PRO A 227 21.08 5.16 19.23
C PRO A 227 19.99 6.08 18.66
N VAL A 228 20.36 7.29 18.21
CA VAL A 228 19.46 8.25 17.57
C VAL A 228 19.01 7.71 16.20
N ALA A 229 19.94 7.20 15.39
CA ALA A 229 19.62 6.60 14.10
C ALA A 229 18.74 5.35 14.26
N GLN A 230 19.03 4.48 15.22
CA GLN A 230 18.20 3.31 15.50
C GLN A 230 16.76 3.70 15.83
N ARG A 231 16.54 4.71 16.67
CA ARG A 231 15.19 5.23 16.94
C ARG A 231 14.53 5.83 15.71
N ALA A 232 15.27 6.61 14.92
CA ALA A 232 14.74 7.18 13.68
C ALA A 232 14.29 6.10 12.68
N ILE A 233 15.04 5.00 12.56
CA ILE A 233 14.68 3.84 11.73
C ILE A 233 13.42 3.17 12.26
N GLN A 234 13.32 2.96 13.58
CA GLN A 234 12.13 2.38 14.22
C GLN A 234 10.89 3.25 13.98
N ASP A 235 10.99 4.56 14.21
CA ASP A 235 9.90 5.50 13.99
C ASP A 235 9.47 5.56 12.52
N ALA A 236 10.44 5.54 11.59
CA ALA A 236 10.16 5.51 10.16
C ALA A 236 9.47 4.21 9.74
N ALA A 237 9.95 3.05 10.22
CA ALA A 237 9.37 1.75 9.96
C ALA A 237 7.92 1.68 10.49
N LEU A 238 7.66 2.24 11.67
CA LEU A 238 6.34 2.28 12.24
C LEU A 238 5.38 3.17 11.45
N ARG A 239 5.79 4.41 11.13
CA ARG A 239 4.97 5.34 10.32
C ARG A 239 4.63 4.77 8.95
N GLN A 240 5.60 4.12 8.31
CA GLN A 240 5.39 3.49 7.02
C GLN A 240 4.36 2.35 7.14
N ASN A 241 4.47 1.48 8.14
CA ASN A 241 3.50 0.40 8.36
C ASN A 241 2.10 0.93 8.70
N ILE A 242 1.99 2.01 9.48
CA ILE A 242 0.70 2.70 9.73
C ILE A 242 0.08 3.16 8.41
N SER A 243 0.86 3.81 7.55
CA SER A 243 0.37 4.25 6.23
C SER A 243 -0.07 3.07 5.35
N THR A 244 0.64 1.93 5.40
CA THR A 244 0.28 0.72 4.66
C THR A 244 -1.04 0.13 5.17
N LEU A 245 -1.19 0.04 6.49
CA LEU A 245 -2.41 -0.46 7.12
C LEU A 245 -3.61 0.44 6.78
N HIS A 246 -3.44 1.76 6.74
CA HIS A 246 -4.51 2.68 6.36
C HIS A 246 -5.10 2.35 4.98
N ASN A 247 -4.25 2.04 4.00
CA ASN A 247 -4.72 1.70 2.66
C ASN A 247 -5.41 0.32 2.62
N ARG A 248 -4.86 -0.67 3.31
CA ARG A 248 -5.48 -2.02 3.40
C ARG A 248 -6.82 -1.99 4.12
N VAL A 249 -6.97 -1.10 5.10
CA VAL A 249 -8.25 -0.96 5.80
C VAL A 249 -9.30 -0.32 4.91
N ASN A 250 -8.92 0.65 4.07
CA ASN A 250 -9.84 1.20 3.08
C ASN A 250 -10.37 0.12 2.11
N GLU A 251 -9.55 -0.89 1.78
CA GLU A 251 -9.98 -2.04 0.97
C GLU A 251 -11.06 -2.91 1.67
N LEU A 252 -11.08 -2.93 3.02
CA LEU A 252 -12.15 -3.60 3.80
C LEU A 252 -13.47 -2.82 3.76
N GLY A 253 -13.48 -1.58 3.27
CA GLY A 253 -14.70 -0.78 3.22
C GLY A 253 -15.11 -0.14 4.54
N VAL A 254 -14.21 -0.14 5.51
CA VAL A 254 -14.42 0.50 6.81
C VAL A 254 -14.35 2.00 6.60
N ALA A 255 -15.44 2.68 6.90
CA ALA A 255 -15.53 4.13 6.67
C ALA A 255 -14.52 4.89 7.54
N GLU A 256 -14.28 4.44 8.77
CA GLU A 256 -13.46 5.17 9.74
C GLU A 256 -12.68 4.24 10.68
N PRO A 257 -11.46 3.83 10.28
CA PRO A 257 -10.62 3.03 11.13
C PRO A 257 -9.76 3.87 12.07
N VAL A 258 -9.51 3.34 13.27
CA VAL A 258 -8.54 3.94 14.19
C VAL A 258 -7.25 3.14 14.11
N ILE A 259 -6.21 3.73 13.54
CA ILE A 259 -4.87 3.16 13.43
C ILE A 259 -3.92 4.05 14.21
N GLN A 260 -3.38 3.55 15.32
CA GLN A 260 -2.52 4.33 16.20
C GLN A 260 -1.30 3.53 16.62
N GLN A 261 -0.21 4.24 16.89
CA GLN A 261 0.96 3.66 17.53
C GLN A 261 0.64 3.32 18.99
N GLN A 262 1.01 2.11 19.42
CA GLN A 262 0.93 1.69 20.82
C GLN A 262 2.32 1.27 21.29
N GLY A 263 2.99 2.13 22.07
CA GLY A 263 4.37 1.89 22.51
C GLY A 263 5.39 2.08 21.39
N ALA A 264 6.54 1.39 21.48
CA ALA A 264 7.67 1.60 20.57
C ALA A 264 7.57 0.79 19.26
N ASP A 265 6.94 -0.38 19.28
CA ASP A 265 6.98 -1.35 18.18
C ASP A 265 5.61 -1.93 17.79
N ARG A 266 4.52 -1.44 18.38
CA ARG A 266 3.17 -1.95 18.10
C ARG A 266 2.25 -0.92 17.50
N ILE A 267 1.30 -1.40 16.71
CA ILE A 267 0.24 -0.64 16.07
C ILE A 267 -1.08 -1.25 16.51
N VAL A 268 -1.97 -0.42 17.05
CA VAL A 268 -3.35 -0.77 17.35
C VAL A 268 -4.22 -0.40 16.16
N VAL A 269 -5.03 -1.36 15.71
CA VAL A 269 -5.97 -1.18 14.60
C VAL A 269 -7.37 -1.54 15.08
N GLN A 270 -8.28 -0.59 15.05
CA GLN A 270 -9.68 -0.79 15.40
C GLN A 270 -10.55 -0.58 14.18
N LEU A 271 -11.37 -1.58 13.87
CA LEU A 271 -12.26 -1.57 12.71
C LEU A 271 -13.71 -1.75 13.18
N PRO A 272 -14.43 -0.66 13.47
CA PRO A 272 -15.84 -0.71 13.84
C PRO A 272 -16.70 -1.23 12.68
N GLY A 273 -17.72 -2.04 13.00
CA GLY A 273 -18.68 -2.54 12.01
C GLY A 273 -18.18 -3.66 11.09
N VAL A 274 -16.92 -4.10 11.22
CA VAL A 274 -16.40 -5.27 10.49
C VAL A 274 -16.96 -6.56 11.09
N GLN A 275 -17.67 -7.34 10.28
CA GLN A 275 -18.26 -8.60 10.72
C GLN A 275 -17.34 -9.82 10.49
N ASP A 276 -16.49 -9.81 9.46
CA ASP A 276 -15.60 -10.95 9.10
C ASP A 276 -14.17 -10.72 9.60
N VAL A 277 -13.89 -11.20 10.82
CA VAL A 277 -12.59 -11.08 11.49
C VAL A 277 -11.47 -11.81 10.75
N ALA A 278 -11.76 -13.04 10.28
CA ALA A 278 -10.77 -13.88 9.62
C ALA A 278 -10.28 -13.21 8.33
N ARG A 279 -11.21 -12.63 7.58
CA ARG A 279 -10.90 -11.86 6.37
C ARG A 279 -10.13 -10.58 6.67
N ALA A 280 -10.52 -9.84 7.70
CA ALA A 280 -9.81 -8.63 8.12
C ALA A 280 -8.35 -8.96 8.49
N LYS A 281 -8.13 -9.99 9.30
CA LYS A 281 -6.78 -10.47 9.65
C LYS A 281 -5.97 -10.83 8.41
N THR A 282 -6.58 -11.59 7.50
CA THR A 282 -5.96 -12.07 6.28
C THR A 282 -5.62 -10.94 5.30
N LEU A 283 -6.36 -9.82 5.30
CA LEU A 283 -6.05 -8.66 4.46
C LEU A 283 -4.95 -7.78 5.09
N LEU A 284 -5.04 -7.51 6.39
CA LEU A 284 -4.04 -6.72 7.11
C LEU A 284 -2.68 -7.39 7.16
N GLY A 285 -2.64 -8.73 7.24
CA GLY A 285 -1.42 -9.52 7.27
C GLY A 285 -0.81 -9.85 5.91
N ARG A 286 -1.36 -9.36 4.78
CA ARG A 286 -0.75 -9.58 3.45
C ARG A 286 0.64 -8.96 3.42
N THR A 287 1.62 -9.66 2.88
CA THR A 287 2.87 -9.02 2.43
C THR A 287 2.85 -9.03 0.91
N ALA A 288 3.11 -7.86 0.33
CA ALA A 288 3.24 -7.72 -1.11
C ALA A 288 4.72 -7.52 -1.41
N THR A 289 5.25 -8.28 -2.36
CA THR A 289 6.63 -8.11 -2.84
C THR A 289 6.60 -7.66 -4.28
N LEU A 290 7.39 -6.64 -4.61
CA LEU A 290 7.48 -6.11 -5.96
C LEU A 290 8.70 -6.68 -6.69
N GLU A 291 8.53 -7.04 -7.95
CA GLU A 291 9.62 -7.43 -8.85
C GLU A 291 9.50 -6.63 -10.16
N ILE A 292 10.62 -6.12 -10.65
CA ILE A 292 10.72 -5.53 -11.99
C ILE A 292 11.46 -6.54 -12.88
N ARG A 293 10.81 -6.94 -13.97
CA ARG A 293 11.28 -8.02 -14.85
C ARG A 293 11.12 -7.63 -16.31
N LEU A 294 12.01 -8.15 -17.15
CA LEU A 294 11.85 -8.05 -18.60
C LEU A 294 10.73 -8.98 -19.06
N VAL A 295 9.95 -8.51 -20.02
CA VAL A 295 8.93 -9.30 -20.69
C VAL A 295 9.60 -10.18 -21.74
N ASP A 296 9.18 -11.44 -21.84
CA ASP A 296 9.59 -12.32 -22.90
C ASP A 296 8.73 -12.06 -24.14
N GLN A 297 9.20 -11.14 -25.00
CA GLN A 297 8.45 -10.72 -26.18
C GLN A 297 8.31 -11.83 -27.23
N ASP A 298 9.27 -12.76 -27.31
CA ASP A 298 9.23 -13.85 -28.26
C ASP A 298 8.15 -14.86 -27.83
N ALA A 299 8.11 -15.19 -26.53
CA ALA A 299 7.02 -15.98 -25.95
C ALA A 299 5.66 -15.27 -26.05
N MET A 300 5.62 -13.95 -25.84
CA MET A 300 4.40 -13.15 -25.97
C MET A 300 3.85 -13.15 -27.40
N ALA A 301 4.73 -13.06 -28.41
CA ALA A 301 4.33 -13.11 -29.82
C ALA A 301 3.89 -14.52 -30.24
N ALA A 302 4.52 -15.56 -29.72
CA ALA A 302 4.17 -16.96 -29.99
C ALA A 302 2.96 -17.47 -29.19
N GLY A 303 2.49 -16.71 -28.19
CA GLY A 303 1.44 -17.14 -27.26
C GLY A 303 1.88 -18.30 -26.35
N THR A 304 3.19 -18.45 -26.12
CA THR A 304 3.75 -19.50 -25.26
C THR A 304 4.07 -18.96 -23.87
N PRO A 305 4.12 -19.83 -22.84
CA PRO A 305 4.57 -19.41 -21.51
C PRO A 305 6.04 -18.99 -21.53
N GLY A 306 6.36 -17.90 -20.84
CA GLY A 306 7.73 -17.54 -20.49
C GLY A 306 8.24 -18.33 -19.28
N ALA A 307 9.37 -17.92 -18.72
CA ALA A 307 9.90 -18.51 -17.48
C ALA A 307 8.94 -18.34 -16.29
N ALA A 308 8.19 -17.24 -16.29
CA ALA A 308 7.00 -17.05 -15.49
C ALA A 308 5.95 -16.35 -16.37
N THR A 309 4.67 -16.57 -16.11
CA THR A 309 3.59 -15.86 -16.82
C THR A 309 2.65 -15.30 -15.78
N VAL A 310 2.39 -13.99 -15.84
CA VAL A 310 1.52 -13.28 -14.90
C VAL A 310 0.40 -12.57 -15.65
N PRO A 311 -0.82 -12.53 -15.11
CA PRO A 311 -1.87 -11.72 -15.68
C PRO A 311 -1.54 -10.23 -15.54
N GLN A 312 -1.92 -9.45 -16.55
CA GLN A 312 -2.10 -8.01 -16.49
C GLN A 312 -3.59 -7.74 -16.69
N ARG A 313 -4.18 -6.95 -15.80
CA ARG A 313 -5.59 -6.54 -15.90
C ARG A 313 -5.64 -5.07 -16.24
N ASP A 314 -6.18 -4.74 -17.40
CA ASP A 314 -6.34 -3.37 -17.85
C ASP A 314 -7.72 -3.22 -18.51
N GLY A 315 -8.55 -2.33 -17.97
CA GLY A 315 -9.91 -2.07 -18.48
C GLY A 315 -10.83 -3.31 -18.58
N GLY A 316 -10.64 -4.30 -17.70
CA GLY A 316 -11.41 -5.56 -17.72
C GLY A 316 -10.89 -6.64 -18.67
N ILE A 317 -9.85 -6.35 -19.45
CA ILE A 317 -9.16 -7.33 -20.30
C ILE A 317 -8.00 -7.95 -19.51
N VAL A 318 -7.93 -9.29 -19.49
CA VAL A 318 -6.83 -10.03 -18.88
C VAL A 318 -5.86 -10.46 -19.97
N LYS A 319 -4.64 -9.92 -19.94
CA LYS A 319 -3.54 -10.32 -20.84
C LYS A 319 -2.53 -11.14 -20.06
N GLN A 320 -2.08 -12.25 -20.63
CA GLN A 320 -0.99 -13.04 -20.03
C GLN A 320 0.35 -12.43 -20.46
N ILE A 321 1.16 -12.05 -19.48
CA ILE A 321 2.46 -11.42 -19.69
C ILE A 321 3.55 -12.43 -19.33
N PRO A 322 4.18 -13.08 -20.33
CA PRO A 322 5.34 -13.92 -20.10
C PRO A 322 6.55 -13.05 -19.72
N LEU A 323 7.27 -13.49 -18.71
CA LEU A 323 8.41 -12.80 -18.12
C LEU A 323 9.67 -13.63 -18.29
N LYS A 324 10.80 -12.95 -18.48
CA LYS A 324 12.12 -13.57 -18.40
C LYS A 324 12.42 -13.99 -16.96
N ARG A 325 13.26 -15.02 -16.79
CA ARG A 325 13.60 -15.59 -15.48
C ARG A 325 14.32 -14.60 -14.55
N GLU A 326 15.09 -13.70 -15.14
CA GLU A 326 15.92 -12.74 -14.40
C GLU A 326 15.08 -11.62 -13.78
N ILE A 327 15.33 -11.35 -12.51
CA ILE A 327 14.76 -10.22 -11.77
C ILE A 327 15.74 -9.06 -11.87
N VAL A 328 15.29 -7.95 -12.46
CA VAL A 328 16.13 -6.76 -12.66
C VAL A 328 16.27 -5.99 -11.35
N VAL A 329 15.13 -5.75 -10.69
CA VAL A 329 15.05 -5.01 -9.42
C VAL A 329 13.94 -5.61 -8.55
N THR A 330 14.16 -5.66 -7.25
CA THR A 330 13.15 -6.06 -6.25
C THR A 330 12.62 -4.85 -5.48
N GLY A 331 11.45 -5.00 -4.86
CA GLY A 331 10.84 -3.95 -4.04
C GLY A 331 11.71 -3.51 -2.86
N THR A 332 12.60 -4.37 -2.38
CA THR A 332 13.58 -4.01 -1.34
C THR A 332 14.58 -2.93 -1.77
N GLN A 333 14.83 -2.81 -3.07
CA GLN A 333 15.72 -1.82 -3.68
C GLN A 333 14.98 -0.54 -4.07
N LEU A 334 13.70 -0.40 -3.69
CA LEU A 334 12.87 0.74 -4.01
C LEU A 334 12.83 1.73 -2.83
N ASN A 335 13.35 2.94 -3.06
CA ASN A 335 13.37 4.03 -2.08
C ASN A 335 12.06 4.84 -2.06
N GLY A 336 11.30 4.82 -3.15
CA GLY A 336 9.96 5.38 -3.18
C GLY A 336 9.38 5.50 -4.59
N ALA A 337 8.08 5.74 -4.64
CA ALA A 337 7.38 6.09 -5.88
C ALA A 337 6.40 7.23 -5.60
N SER A 338 6.23 8.15 -6.54
CA SER A 338 5.32 9.30 -6.41
C SER A 338 4.68 9.64 -7.74
N ALA A 339 3.40 10.00 -7.72
CA ALA A 339 2.76 10.61 -8.88
C ALA A 339 3.42 11.96 -9.19
N THR A 340 3.65 12.23 -10.46
CA THR A 340 4.29 13.44 -10.98
C THR A 340 3.67 13.79 -12.34
N LEU A 341 4.08 14.90 -12.91
CA LEU A 341 3.89 15.20 -14.32
C LEU A 341 5.19 14.94 -15.08
N ASP A 342 5.08 14.48 -16.33
CA ASP A 342 6.20 14.37 -17.26
C ASP A 342 6.56 15.74 -17.88
N GLN A 343 7.56 15.77 -18.78
CA GLN A 343 7.99 17.00 -19.45
C GLN A 343 6.89 17.66 -20.30
N ASN A 344 5.89 16.89 -20.71
CA ASN A 344 4.76 17.33 -21.52
C ASN A 344 3.51 17.61 -20.66
N GLN A 345 3.68 17.74 -19.33
CA GLN A 345 2.62 17.94 -18.36
C GLN A 345 1.56 16.82 -18.32
N ARG A 346 1.93 15.60 -18.71
CA ARG A 346 1.05 14.42 -18.61
C ARG A 346 1.29 13.67 -17.30
N PRO A 347 0.25 13.05 -16.71
CA PRO A 347 0.42 12.23 -15.51
C PRO A 347 1.44 11.10 -15.71
N ALA A 348 2.39 10.99 -14.78
CA ALA A 348 3.42 9.97 -14.76
C ALA A 348 3.73 9.52 -13.32
N VAL A 349 4.44 8.40 -13.17
CA VAL A 349 4.93 7.94 -11.87
C VAL A 349 6.44 8.00 -11.84
N SER A 350 7.01 8.80 -10.92
CA SER A 350 8.45 8.80 -10.66
C SER A 350 8.77 7.67 -9.68
N VAL A 351 9.70 6.79 -10.07
CA VAL A 351 10.22 5.71 -9.21
C VAL A 351 11.67 6.03 -8.86
N ARG A 352 12.00 5.89 -7.58
CA ARG A 352 13.35 6.02 -7.04
C ARG A 352 13.80 4.70 -6.46
N LEU A 353 14.96 4.24 -6.93
CA LEU A 353 15.65 3.06 -6.47
C LEU A 353 16.81 3.45 -5.56
N ASP A 354 17.31 2.48 -4.81
CA ASP A 354 18.64 2.57 -4.22
C ASP A 354 19.71 2.44 -5.30
N GLU A 355 20.97 2.55 -4.89
CA GLU A 355 22.06 2.54 -5.84
C GLU A 355 22.32 1.15 -6.46
N ALA A 356 22.08 0.08 -5.70
CA ALA A 356 22.21 -1.28 -6.20
C ALA A 356 21.17 -1.56 -7.30
N GLY A 357 19.91 -1.25 -7.03
CA GLY A 357 18.81 -1.30 -7.99
C GLY A 357 19.03 -0.38 -9.18
N GLY A 358 19.55 0.83 -8.96
CA GLY A 358 19.90 1.77 -10.04
C GLY A 358 20.99 1.25 -10.98
N ARG A 359 21.99 0.51 -10.47
CA ARG A 359 23.01 -0.14 -11.31
C ARG A 359 22.45 -1.30 -12.12
N SER A 360 21.68 -2.18 -11.48
CA SER A 360 21.01 -3.29 -12.17
C SER A 360 20.04 -2.78 -13.25
N MET A 361 19.26 -1.75 -12.93
CA MET A 361 18.35 -1.09 -13.86
C MET A 361 19.08 -0.48 -15.05
N ARG A 362 20.23 0.16 -14.82
CA ARG A 362 21.04 0.76 -15.88
C ARG A 362 21.56 -0.28 -16.88
N THR A 363 22.13 -1.38 -16.38
CA THR A 363 22.61 -2.47 -17.24
C THR A 363 21.46 -3.08 -18.02
N ALA A 364 20.37 -3.45 -17.33
CA ALA A 364 19.24 -4.10 -17.98
C ALA A 364 18.53 -3.20 -19.00
N SER A 365 18.33 -1.91 -18.69
CA SER A 365 17.69 -0.97 -19.62
C SER A 365 18.55 -0.70 -20.85
N ARG A 366 19.87 -0.51 -20.69
CA ARG A 366 20.81 -0.30 -21.81
C ARG A 366 20.78 -1.45 -22.82
N GLU A 367 20.76 -2.69 -22.34
CA GLU A 367 20.78 -3.88 -23.20
C GLU A 367 19.42 -4.20 -23.83
N ASN A 368 18.33 -3.58 -23.34
CA ASN A 368 16.97 -3.92 -23.71
C ASN A 368 16.14 -2.70 -24.16
N ILE A 369 16.78 -1.67 -24.73
CA ILE A 369 16.07 -0.51 -25.31
C ILE A 369 15.08 -0.99 -26.38
N GLY A 370 13.84 -0.49 -26.33
CA GLY A 370 12.73 -0.89 -27.20
C GLY A 370 12.04 -2.20 -26.79
N ARG A 371 12.57 -2.94 -25.80
CA ARG A 371 11.90 -4.11 -25.23
C ARG A 371 10.91 -3.69 -24.14
N LEU A 372 9.99 -4.60 -23.80
CA LEU A 372 8.99 -4.41 -22.75
C LEU A 372 9.55 -4.82 -21.38
N MET A 373 9.23 -4.03 -20.37
CA MET A 373 9.51 -4.28 -18.96
C MET A 373 8.19 -4.27 -18.18
N SER A 374 8.07 -5.20 -17.24
CA SER A 374 6.92 -5.36 -16.38
C SER A 374 7.28 -5.10 -14.92
N ILE A 375 6.42 -4.38 -14.23
CA ILE A 375 6.42 -4.30 -12.77
C ILE A 375 5.34 -5.26 -12.28
N VAL A 376 5.76 -6.21 -11.47
CA VAL A 376 4.95 -7.31 -10.99
C VAL A 376 4.81 -7.21 -9.48
N LEU A 377 3.57 -7.17 -9.00
CA LEU A 377 3.26 -7.26 -7.59
C LEU A 377 2.91 -8.72 -7.27
N TYR A 378 3.65 -9.32 -6.36
CA TYR A 378 3.37 -10.65 -5.85
C TYR A 378 2.66 -10.54 -4.51
N GLU A 379 1.50 -11.18 -4.42
CA GLU A 379 0.75 -11.31 -3.18
C GLU A 379 0.45 -12.80 -2.96
N ARG A 380 0.86 -13.34 -1.81
CA ARG A 380 0.74 -14.78 -1.50
C ARG A 380 1.34 -15.70 -2.58
N GLY A 381 2.44 -15.27 -3.20
CA GLY A 381 3.10 -16.02 -4.28
C GLY A 381 2.41 -15.93 -5.64
N LYS A 382 1.26 -15.26 -5.76
CA LYS A 382 0.59 -14.98 -7.04
C LYS A 382 1.05 -13.62 -7.56
N GLY A 383 1.70 -13.62 -8.72
CA GLY A 383 2.19 -12.40 -9.37
C GLY A 383 1.15 -11.78 -10.28
N GLU A 384 1.03 -10.46 -10.26
CA GLU A 384 0.20 -9.70 -11.18
C GLU A 384 0.99 -8.50 -11.73
N ALA A 385 0.99 -8.34 -13.05
CA ALA A 385 1.66 -7.22 -13.71
C ALA A 385 0.81 -5.95 -13.53
N ILE A 386 1.31 -5.02 -12.72
CA ILE A 386 0.65 -3.74 -12.43
C ILE A 386 0.97 -2.67 -13.47
N SER A 387 2.08 -2.83 -14.20
CA SER A 387 2.48 -1.94 -15.29
C SER A 387 3.37 -2.69 -16.27
N VAL A 388 3.07 -2.59 -17.56
CA VAL A 388 3.91 -3.10 -18.66
C VAL A 388 4.23 -1.93 -19.58
N ALA A 389 5.50 -1.59 -19.71
CA ALA A 389 5.94 -0.41 -20.46
C ALA A 389 7.19 -0.70 -21.30
N THR A 390 7.35 0.06 -22.38
CA THR A 390 8.54 -0.03 -23.24
C THR A 390 9.70 0.74 -22.62
N ILE A 391 10.89 0.14 -22.64
CA ILE A 391 12.14 0.79 -22.23
C ILE A 391 12.53 1.80 -23.31
N GLN A 392 12.44 3.09 -23.00
CA GLN A 392 12.73 4.18 -23.96
C GLN A 392 14.16 4.71 -23.89
N GLY A 393 14.95 4.29 -22.90
CA GLY A 393 16.33 4.74 -22.73
C GLY A 393 17.04 4.01 -21.60
N GLU A 394 18.25 4.47 -21.29
CA GLU A 394 19.03 3.97 -20.16
C GLU A 394 18.57 4.63 -18.85
N PHE A 395 18.15 3.80 -17.89
CA PHE A 395 17.57 4.24 -16.62
C PHE A 395 18.55 4.04 -15.47
N GLY A 396 18.74 5.08 -14.65
CA GLY A 396 19.59 5.01 -13.46
C GLY A 396 18.83 4.61 -12.19
N ASN A 397 19.16 5.26 -11.09
CA ASN A 397 18.46 5.14 -9.81
C ASN A 397 17.09 5.85 -9.80
N GLN A 398 16.78 6.68 -10.80
CA GLN A 398 15.49 7.32 -10.94
C GLN A 398 15.00 7.17 -12.38
N PHE A 399 13.74 6.78 -12.52
CA PHE A 399 13.07 6.69 -13.82
C PHE A 399 11.59 7.05 -13.69
N GLN A 400 10.94 7.30 -14.82
CA GLN A 400 9.52 7.62 -14.89
C GLN A 400 8.77 6.55 -15.66
N ILE A 401 7.57 6.23 -15.17
CA ILE A 401 6.60 5.40 -15.87
C ILE A 401 5.57 6.35 -16.47
N THR A 402 5.58 6.43 -17.79
CA THR A 402 4.69 7.29 -18.58
C THR A 402 3.68 6.45 -19.34
N GLY A 403 2.50 7.01 -19.58
CA GLY A 403 1.44 6.33 -20.32
C GLY A 403 0.24 7.24 -20.50
N ASN A 404 -0.86 6.69 -20.98
CA ASN A 404 -2.14 7.40 -21.02
C ASN A 404 -2.85 7.24 -19.67
N PHE A 405 -2.23 7.72 -18.60
CA PHE A 405 -2.78 7.64 -17.24
C PHE A 405 -3.55 8.90 -16.89
N THR A 406 -4.59 8.75 -16.07
CA THR A 406 -5.17 9.88 -15.35
C THR A 406 -4.37 10.18 -14.07
N VAL A 407 -4.56 11.38 -13.50
CA VAL A 407 -3.91 11.78 -12.24
C VAL A 407 -4.20 10.77 -11.13
N GLN A 408 -5.44 10.29 -11.03
CA GLN A 408 -5.83 9.32 -10.02
C GLN A 408 -5.12 7.98 -10.21
N GLU A 409 -5.01 7.51 -11.46
CA GLU A 409 -4.34 6.24 -11.76
C GLU A 409 -2.85 6.27 -11.41
N THR A 410 -2.19 7.42 -11.63
CA THR A 410 -0.78 7.57 -11.23
C THR A 410 -0.60 7.60 -9.71
N ALA A 411 -1.55 8.18 -8.97
CA ALA A 411 -1.52 8.17 -7.52
C ALA A 411 -1.69 6.75 -6.97
N ASP A 412 -2.64 6.00 -7.53
CA ASP A 412 -2.90 4.60 -7.18
C ASP A 412 -1.69 3.73 -7.53
N LEU A 413 -1.17 3.82 -8.76
CA LEU A 413 0.00 3.05 -9.19
C LEU A 413 1.24 3.35 -8.31
N ALA A 414 1.50 4.62 -8.00
CA ALA A 414 2.59 4.99 -7.10
C ALA A 414 2.40 4.38 -5.71
N LEU A 415 1.16 4.29 -5.23
CA LEU A 415 0.85 3.63 -3.97
C LEU A 415 1.09 2.12 -4.04
N LEU A 416 0.68 1.44 -5.11
CA LEU A 416 0.92 -0.01 -5.29
C LEU A 416 2.42 -0.32 -5.32
N ILE A 417 3.20 0.53 -5.99
CA ILE A 417 4.65 0.37 -6.06
C ILE A 417 5.28 0.52 -4.68
N ARG A 418 4.80 1.49 -3.87
CA ARG A 418 5.27 1.65 -2.47
C ARG A 418 4.81 0.52 -1.57
N SER A 419 3.63 -0.05 -1.77
CA SER A 419 3.11 -1.15 -0.93
C SER A 419 3.94 -2.42 -1.10
N GLY A 420 4.48 -2.66 -2.29
CA GLY A 420 5.34 -3.80 -2.60
C GLY A 420 6.82 -3.68 -2.19
N SER A 421 7.25 -2.51 -1.69
CA SER A 421 8.63 -2.29 -1.17
C SER A 421 8.78 -2.60 0.33
N LEU A 422 7.66 -2.91 0.99
CA LEU A 422 7.49 -2.96 2.44
C LEU A 422 7.69 -4.34 3.08
N ALA A 423 8.14 -5.32 2.29
CA ALA A 423 8.57 -6.62 2.81
C ALA A 423 9.92 -6.55 3.52
#